data_AF-A0A0B2BWF9-F1
#
_entry.id   AF-A0A0B2BWF9-F1
#
_cell.length_a   1.000
_cell.length_b   1.000
_cell.length_c   1.000
_cell.angle_alpha   90.00
_cell.angle_beta   90.00
_cell.angle_gamma   90.00
#
_symmetry.space_group_name_H-M   'P 1'
#
loop_
_entity.id
_entity.type
_entity.pdbx_description
1 polymer ?
#
loop_
_entity_poly.entity_id
_entity_poly.type
_entity_poly.pdbx_seq_one_letter_code
_entity_poly.pdbx_strand_id
1 'polypeptide(L)'
;MTMQDFGLFAERDITRAEQLLRKLERFAERRDDFLDHIDVGALDLSDSYAIECEDDALDETIAFGHLYLEHLHQMDAFRAEMQSITMVAA
;
A
#
# COMPACT_ATOMS: atom_id res chain seq x y z
N MET A 1 -1.46 -1.58 17.16
CA MET A 1 -0.28 -0.87 16.62
C MET A 1 -0.64 -0.48 15.20
N THR A 2 -0.74 0.81 14.85
CA THR A 2 -1.15 1.20 13.50
C THR A 2 0.03 0.96 12.57
N MET A 3 -0.12 0.07 11.59
CA MET A 3 0.96 -0.26 10.68
C MET A 3 1.37 0.96 9.85
N GLN A 4 2.68 1.13 9.64
CA GLN A 4 3.22 2.28 8.93
C GLN A 4 3.06 2.05 7.42
N ASP A 5 2.21 2.85 6.77
CA ASP A 5 1.95 2.85 5.32
C ASP A 5 3.13 3.36 4.46
N PHE A 6 4.31 3.52 5.06
CA PHE A 6 5.51 4.10 4.46
C PHE A 6 5.27 5.53 3.88
N GLY A 7 4.22 6.22 4.32
CA GLY A 7 3.79 7.52 3.80
C GLY A 7 3.04 7.45 2.47
N LEU A 8 2.62 6.25 2.02
CA LEU A 8 1.93 6.04 0.74
C LEU A 8 0.71 6.94 0.60
N PHE A 9 -0.15 7.00 1.61
CA PHE A 9 -1.42 7.74 1.53
C PHE A 9 -1.25 9.26 1.65
N ALA A 10 -0.04 9.73 1.99
CA ALA A 10 0.30 11.15 1.97
C ALA A 10 0.91 11.62 0.65
N GLU A 11 1.36 10.70 -0.21
CA GLU A 11 2.04 11.01 -1.47
C GLU A 11 1.03 11.20 -2.61
N ARG A 12 1.16 12.31 -3.34
CA ARG A 12 0.26 12.69 -4.44
C ARG A 12 0.91 12.54 -5.81
N ASP A 13 2.24 12.46 -5.85
CA ASP A 13 2.98 12.09 -7.07
C ASP A 13 2.77 10.60 -7.33
N ILE A 14 2.11 10.28 -8.45
CA ILE A 14 1.76 8.91 -8.82
C ILE A 14 3.00 8.02 -8.91
N THR A 15 4.09 8.50 -9.49
CA THR A 15 5.32 7.70 -9.66
C THR A 15 5.95 7.40 -8.31
N ARG A 16 5.95 8.36 -7.38
CA ARG A 16 6.44 8.13 -6.02
C ARG A 16 5.53 7.22 -5.22
N ALA A 17 4.22 7.38 -5.32
CA ALA A 17 3.25 6.50 -4.68
C ALA A 17 3.41 5.05 -5.18
N GLU A 18 3.61 4.83 -6.48
CA GLU A 18 3.89 3.49 -7.04
C GLU A 18 5.21 2.90 -6.51
N GLN A 19 6.22 3.73 -6.27
CA GLN A 19 7.48 3.28 -5.68
C GLN A 19 7.31 2.91 -4.19
N LEU A 20 6.46 3.64 -3.46
CA LEU A 20 6.14 3.35 -2.07
C LEU A 20 5.33 2.06 -1.96
N LEU A 21 4.30 1.86 -2.79
CA LEU A 21 3.52 0.62 -2.81
C LEU A 21 4.41 -0.59 -3.15
N ARG A 22 5.28 -0.48 -4.16
CA ARG A 22 6.24 -1.55 -4.48
C ARG A 22 7.22 -1.87 -3.35
N LYS A 23 7.57 -0.88 -2.52
CA LYS A 23 8.40 -1.12 -1.33
C LYS A 23 7.62 -1.86 -0.25
N LEU A 24 6.33 -1.54 -0.08
CA LEU A 24 5.44 -2.21 0.86
C LEU A 24 5.21 -3.67 0.45
N GLU A 25 4.91 -3.94 -0.83
CA GLU A 25 4.77 -5.30 -1.38
C GLU A 25 6.04 -6.14 -1.15
N ARG A 26 7.22 -5.58 -1.45
CA ARG A 26 8.51 -6.24 -1.18
C ARG A 26 8.83 -6.42 0.31
N PHE A 27 8.24 -5.60 1.16
CA PHE A 27 8.35 -5.79 2.60
C PHE A 27 7.48 -6.96 3.05
N ALA A 28 6.24 -7.04 2.55
CA ALA A 28 5.35 -8.17 2.78
C ALA A 28 5.95 -9.49 2.29
N GLU A 29 6.44 -9.55 1.06
CA GLU A 29 7.09 -10.73 0.50
C GLU A 29 8.27 -11.22 1.38
N ARG A 30 9.14 -10.31 1.83
CA ARG A 30 10.25 -10.68 2.72
C ARG A 30 9.82 -11.12 4.11
N ARG A 31 8.67 -10.61 4.59
CA ARG A 31 8.11 -11.00 5.88
C ARG A 31 7.50 -12.39 5.78
N ASP A 32 6.77 -12.66 4.70
CA ASP A 32 6.23 -13.98 4.39
C ASP A 32 7.34 -15.03 4.30
N ASP A 33 8.39 -14.73 3.51
CA ASP A 33 9.61 -15.56 3.44
C ASP A 33 10.22 -15.81 4.83
N PHE A 34 10.25 -14.80 5.70
CA PHE A 34 10.82 -14.95 7.04
C PHE A 34 9.95 -15.83 7.94
N LEU A 35 8.62 -15.66 7.88
CA LEU A 35 7.66 -16.44 8.66
C LEU A 35 7.65 -17.91 8.25
N ASP A 36 7.86 -18.22 6.96
CA ASP A 36 8.03 -19.58 6.45
C ASP A 36 9.21 -20.34 7.09
N HIS A 37 10.19 -19.61 7.63
CA HIS A 37 11.37 -20.19 8.28
C HIS A 37 11.26 -20.22 9.82
N ILE A 38 10.17 -19.72 10.39
CA ILE A 38 9.91 -19.75 11.83
C ILE A 38 9.11 -21.00 12.19
N ASP A 39 9.49 -21.66 13.28
CA ASP A 39 8.63 -22.67 13.91
C ASP A 39 7.49 -21.97 14.67
N VAL A 40 6.40 -21.68 13.95
CA VAL A 40 5.19 -21.05 14.52
C VAL A 40 4.61 -21.90 15.66
N GLY A 41 4.84 -23.22 15.68
CA GLY A 41 4.41 -24.10 16.75
C GLY A 41 5.20 -23.95 18.05
N ALA A 42 6.37 -23.30 18.00
CA ALA A 42 7.20 -22.99 19.16
C ALA A 42 6.96 -21.58 19.72
N LEU A 43 6.16 -20.76 19.04
CA LEU A 43 5.79 -19.42 19.51
C LEU A 43 4.77 -19.50 20.65
N ASP A 44 4.81 -18.51 21.54
CA ASP A 44 3.72 -18.35 22.49
C ASP A 44 2.48 -17.73 21.82
N LEU A 45 1.33 -17.84 22.49
CA LEU A 45 0.07 -17.34 21.95
C LEU A 45 0.09 -15.83 21.67
N SER A 46 0.87 -15.06 22.45
CA SER A 46 0.95 -13.61 22.28
C SER A 46 1.71 -13.26 21.00
N ASP A 47 2.82 -13.93 20.76
CA ASP A 47 3.65 -13.73 19.57
C ASP A 47 2.92 -14.19 18.31
N SER A 48 2.26 -15.35 18.34
CA SER A 48 1.45 -15.83 17.20
C SER A 48 0.31 -14.86 16.87
N TYR A 49 -0.40 -14.36 17.89
CA TYR A 49 -1.47 -13.39 17.68
C TYR A 49 -0.96 -12.05 17.13
N ALA A 50 0.20 -11.58 17.59
CA ALA A 50 0.82 -10.37 17.07
C ALA A 50 1.20 -10.50 15.60
N ILE A 51 1.74 -11.66 15.20
CA ILE A 51 2.07 -11.95 13.79
C ILE A 51 0.81 -11.92 12.93
N GLU A 52 -0.27 -12.61 13.33
CA GLU A 52 -1.53 -12.59 12.57
C GLU A 52 -2.10 -11.17 12.43
N CYS A 53 -2.14 -10.40 13.53
CA CYS A 53 -2.64 -9.02 13.49
C CYS A 53 -1.82 -8.11 12.58
N GLU A 54 -0.49 -8.29 12.54
CA GLU A 54 0.37 -7.55 11.63
C GLU A 54 0.19 -7.98 10.17
N ASP A 55 -0.14 -9.25 9.93
CA ASP A 55 -0.39 -9.79 8.60
C ASP A 55 -1.69 -9.21 8.00
N ASP A 56 -2.77 -9.26 8.77
CA ASP A 56 -4.06 -8.67 8.39
C ASP A 56 -3.93 -7.17 8.09
N ALA A 57 -3.19 -6.45 8.94
CA ALA A 57 -2.96 -5.01 8.75
C ALA A 57 -2.12 -4.72 7.50
N LEU A 58 -1.19 -5.60 7.15
CA LEU A 58 -0.33 -5.47 5.98
C LEU A 58 -1.11 -5.69 4.70
N ASP A 59 -1.90 -6.74 4.66
CA ASP A 59 -2.79 -7.06 3.54
C ASP A 59 -3.81 -5.95 3.29
N GLU A 60 -4.45 -5.44 4.34
CA GLU A 60 -5.37 -4.31 4.24
C GLU A 60 -4.68 -3.07 3.67
N THR A 61 -3.46 -2.78 4.14
CA THR A 61 -2.70 -1.61 3.68
C THR A 61 -2.28 -1.74 2.21
N ILE A 62 -1.87 -2.93 1.76
CA ILE A 62 -1.53 -3.19 0.35
C ILE A 62 -2.77 -3.07 -0.53
N ALA A 63 -3.87 -3.70 -0.14
CA ALA A 63 -5.14 -3.64 -0.86
C ALA A 63 -5.62 -2.20 -1.02
N PHE A 64 -5.59 -1.41 0.06
CA PHE A 64 -5.94 0.01 0.00
C PHE A 64 -4.92 0.83 -0.81
N GLY A 65 -3.64 0.44 -0.79
CA GLY A 65 -2.58 1.01 -1.62
C GLY A 65 -2.88 0.97 -3.12
N HIS A 66 -3.38 -0.16 -3.63
CA HIS A 66 -3.80 -0.29 -5.02
C HIS A 66 -4.99 0.63 -5.34
N LEU A 67 -6.00 0.67 -4.47
CA LEU A 67 -7.16 1.54 -4.64
C LEU A 67 -6.76 3.02 -4.64
N TYR A 68 -5.82 3.40 -3.78
CA TYR A 68 -5.30 4.76 -3.72
C TYR A 68 -4.58 5.17 -5.01
N LEU A 69 -3.76 4.29 -5.59
CA LEU A 69 -3.12 4.56 -6.88
C LEU A 69 -4.13 4.72 -8.01
N GLU A 70 -5.13 3.84 -8.07
CA GLU A 70 -6.21 3.97 -9.06
C GLU A 70 -6.91 5.32 -8.92
N HIS A 71 -7.20 5.74 -7.69
CA HIS A 71 -7.78 7.05 -7.41
C HIS A 71 -6.89 8.20 -7.91
N LEU A 72 -5.56 8.15 -7.69
CA LEU A 72 -4.66 9.20 -8.19
C LEU A 72 -4.64 9.27 -9.72
N HIS A 73 -4.61 8.13 -10.41
CA HIS A 73 -4.69 8.06 -11.87
C HIS A 73 -6.00 8.65 -12.39
N GLN A 74 -7.13 8.32 -11.76
CA GLN A 74 -8.43 8.91 -12.11
C GLN A 74 -8.46 10.43 -11.92
N MET A 75 -7.86 10.94 -10.84
CA MET A 75 -7.76 12.40 -10.60
C MET A 75 -6.91 13.11 -11.65
N ASP A 76 -5.80 12.52 -12.09
CA ASP A 76 -4.92 13.11 -13.10
C ASP A 76 -5.60 13.12 -14.48
N ALA A 77 -6.27 12.02 -14.85
CA ALA A 77 -7.08 11.94 -16.07
C ALA A 77 -8.19 13.00 -16.08
N PHE A 78 -8.94 13.15 -14.98
CA PHE A 78 -9.98 14.17 -14.84
C PHE A 78 -9.41 15.59 -14.97
N ARG A 79 -8.23 15.85 -14.40
CA ARG A 79 -7.55 17.14 -14.53
C ARG A 79 -7.17 17.45 -15.98
N ALA A 80 -6.64 16.46 -16.71
CA ALA A 80 -6.29 16.62 -18.12
C ALA A 80 -7.52 16.90 -19.00
N GLU A 81 -8.63 16.20 -18.75
CA GLU A 81 -9.91 16.44 -19.43
C GLU A 81 -10.40 17.88 -19.21
N MET A 82 -10.44 18.34 -17.96
CA MET A 82 -10.86 19.71 -17.61
C MET A 82 -10.01 20.79 -18.29
N GLN A 83 -8.70 20.57 -18.39
CA GLN A 83 -7.79 21.50 -19.09
C GLN A 83 -8.06 21.53 -20.59
N SER A 84 -8.36 20.38 -21.20
CA SER A 84 -8.69 20.30 -22.63
C SER A 84 -9.99 21.06 -22.98
N ILE A 85 -11.02 20.95 -22.14
CA ILE A 85 -12.29 21.67 -22.31
C ILE A 85 -12.08 23.18 -22.24
N THR A 86 -11.23 23.62 -21.30
CA THR A 86 -10.95 25.04 -21.10
C THR A 86 -10.15 25.65 -22.25
N MET A 87 -9.20 24.89 -22.84
CA MET A 87 -8.43 25.37 -24.01
C MET A 87 -9.23 25.42 -25.31
N VAL A 88 -10.29 24.61 -25.46
CA VAL A 88 -11.17 24.66 -26.64
C VAL A 88 -12.18 25.82 -26.57
N ALA A 89 -12.47 26.32 -25.36
CA ALA A 89 -13.41 27.41 -25.13
C ALA A 89 -12.79 28.82 -25.14
N ALA A 90 -11.47 28.93 -25.31
CA ALA A 90 -10.70 30.19 -25.35
C ALA A 90 -10.25 30.52 -26.78
#